data_AF-A0A3D2V1M5-F1
#
_entry.id   AF-A0A3D2V1M5-F1
#
_cell.length_a   1.000
_cell.length_b   1.000
_cell.length_c   1.000
_cell.angle_alpha   90.00
_cell.angle_beta   90.00
_cell.angle_gamma   90.00
#
_symmetry.space_group_name_H-M   'P 1'
#
loop_
_entity.id
_entity.type
_entity.pdbx_description
1 polymer ?
#
loop_
_entity_poly.entity_id
_entity_poly.type
_entity_poly.pdbx_seq_one_letter_code
_entity_poly.pdbx_strand_id
1 'polypeptide(L)'
;LVIDANCGWDVETAIHCVRELEDARVDLVEQPTPDGDYEGMARLRRETGAKVLADDICFNLVHAKELIRNDSCDAISVYPGKNGGIQKTIDIIKYAGENGIPCTMGSNIEWDIATAAMGHVIVSQRNMAIEDIPGDVLGPSYHEQRVVSTPIDICGPITTINDSPGLGVGELTI
;
A
#
# COMPACT_ATOMS: atom_id res chain seq x y z
N LEU A 1 -10.33 9.23 -8.14
CA LEU A 1 -8.89 9.62 -8.19
C LEU A 1 -8.25 9.31 -6.85
N VAL A 2 -7.03 8.79 -6.79
CA VAL A 2 -6.26 8.65 -5.54
C VAL A 2 -5.12 9.66 -5.55
N ILE A 3 -4.85 10.28 -4.40
CA ILE A 3 -3.72 11.20 -4.21
C ILE A 3 -2.86 10.71 -3.06
N ASP A 4 -1.57 11.01 -3.11
CA ASP A 4 -0.62 10.69 -2.05
C ASP A 4 0.20 11.94 -1.71
N ALA A 5 0.17 12.35 -0.45
CA ALA A 5 0.93 13.52 0.01
C ALA A 5 2.28 13.16 0.64
N ASN A 6 2.61 11.87 0.80
CA ASN A 6 3.89 11.38 1.33
C ASN A 6 4.31 12.11 2.61
N CYS A 7 3.43 12.16 3.61
CA CYS A 7 3.63 12.86 4.88
C CYS A 7 3.78 14.40 4.78
N GLY A 8 3.48 14.99 3.63
CA GLY A 8 3.85 16.37 3.30
C GLY A 8 2.99 17.48 3.93
N TRP A 9 1.83 17.15 4.52
CA TRP A 9 0.90 18.14 5.05
C TRP A 9 0.71 17.99 6.56
N ASP A 10 0.77 19.10 7.32
CA ASP A 10 0.17 19.06 8.66
C ASP A 10 -1.36 18.89 8.57
N VAL A 11 -2.00 18.53 9.68
CA VAL A 11 -3.44 18.23 9.69
C VAL A 11 -4.31 19.39 9.19
N GLU A 12 -3.95 20.64 9.48
CA GLU A 12 -4.71 21.81 9.02
C GLU A 12 -4.60 21.99 7.51
N THR A 13 -3.39 21.82 6.98
CA THR A 13 -3.11 21.87 5.55
C THR A 13 -3.80 20.72 4.83
N ALA A 14 -3.76 19.51 5.39
CA ALA A 14 -4.44 18.35 4.83
C ALA A 14 -5.96 18.57 4.73
N ILE A 15 -6.59 19.07 5.81
CA ILE A 15 -8.03 19.40 5.83
C ILE A 15 -8.35 20.46 4.77
N HIS A 16 -7.54 21.51 4.69
CA HIS A 16 -7.72 22.56 3.70
C HIS A 16 -7.60 22.00 2.26
N CYS A 17 -6.52 21.29 1.95
CA CYS A 17 -6.28 20.72 0.62
C CYS A 17 -7.39 19.75 0.19
N VAL A 18 -7.83 18.86 1.09
CA VAL A 18 -8.91 17.91 0.78
C VAL A 18 -10.22 18.62 0.45
N ARG A 19 -10.55 19.72 1.16
CA ARG A 19 -11.74 20.53 0.87
C ARG A 19 -11.63 21.24 -0.48
N GLU A 20 -10.47 21.81 -0.80
CA GLU A 20 -10.24 22.46 -2.10
C GLU A 20 -10.29 21.45 -3.27
N LEU A 21 -10.06 20.16 -2.99
CA LEU A 21 -10.11 19.07 -3.98
C LEU A 21 -11.48 18.37 -4.06
N GLU A 22 -12.52 18.87 -3.38
CA GLU A 22 -13.85 18.22 -3.36
C GLU A 22 -14.42 18.01 -4.78
N ASP A 23 -14.28 19.02 -5.66
CA ASP A 23 -14.73 18.96 -7.06
C ASP A 23 -13.98 17.91 -7.89
N ALA A 24 -12.76 17.55 -7.49
CA ALA A 24 -11.95 16.54 -8.16
C ALA A 24 -12.38 15.10 -7.84
N ARG A 25 -13.28 14.91 -6.85
CA ARG A 25 -13.77 13.60 -6.41
C ARG A 25 -12.62 12.64 -6.10
N VAL A 26 -11.74 13.08 -5.20
CA VAL A 26 -10.69 12.24 -4.64
C VAL A 26 -11.35 11.12 -3.84
N ASP A 27 -11.12 9.89 -4.25
CA ASP A 27 -11.68 8.68 -3.65
C ASP A 27 -10.91 8.27 -2.39
N LEU A 28 -9.60 8.57 -2.36
CA LEU A 28 -8.68 8.13 -1.31
C LEU A 28 -7.50 9.10 -1.20
N VAL A 29 -7.14 9.45 0.03
CA VAL A 29 -6.00 10.31 0.37
C VAL A 29 -4.97 9.44 1.09
N GLU A 30 -3.85 9.17 0.43
CA GLU A 30 -2.74 8.39 0.96
C GLU A 30 -1.78 9.27 1.75
N GLN A 31 -1.47 8.77 2.96
CA GLN A 31 -0.54 9.32 3.94
C GLN A 31 -0.39 10.86 3.92
N PRO A 32 -1.47 11.61 4.20
CA PRO A 32 -1.42 13.07 4.16
C PRO A 32 -0.49 13.67 5.22
N THR A 33 -0.59 13.16 6.45
CA THR A 33 0.10 13.74 7.62
C THR A 33 1.38 12.99 8.00
N PRO A 34 2.29 13.64 8.75
CA PRO A 34 3.54 13.03 9.20
C PRO A 34 3.36 11.71 9.95
N ASP A 35 4.39 10.86 9.88
CA ASP A 35 4.48 9.63 10.67
C ASP A 35 4.28 9.92 12.18
N GLY A 36 3.54 9.03 12.83
CA GLY A 36 3.15 9.13 14.24
C GLY A 36 1.92 9.99 14.53
N ASP A 37 1.39 10.77 13.57
CA ASP A 37 0.20 11.61 13.77
C ASP A 37 -1.12 10.86 13.54
N TYR A 38 -1.36 9.82 14.35
CA TYR A 38 -2.58 9.00 14.29
C TYR A 38 -3.86 9.84 14.51
N GLU A 39 -3.81 10.80 15.44
CA GLU A 39 -4.96 11.67 15.73
C GLU A 39 -5.19 12.67 14.59
N GLY A 40 -4.14 13.18 13.95
CA GLY A 40 -4.26 14.03 12.77
C GLY A 40 -4.97 13.34 11.62
N MET A 41 -4.57 12.09 11.32
CA MET A 41 -5.26 11.25 10.32
C MET A 41 -6.74 11.02 10.68
N ALA A 42 -7.03 10.66 11.94
CA ALA A 42 -8.40 10.45 12.41
C ALA A 42 -9.24 11.73 12.34
N ARG A 43 -8.66 12.88 12.70
CA ARG A 43 -9.30 14.19 12.63
C ARG A 43 -9.61 14.59 11.18
N LEU A 44 -8.67 14.41 10.26
CA LEU A 44 -8.88 14.65 8.84
C LEU A 44 -10.09 13.86 8.33
N ARG A 45 -10.16 12.56 8.61
CA ARG A 45 -11.30 11.70 8.24
C ARG A 45 -12.62 12.24 8.77
N ARG A 46 -12.69 12.55 10.08
CA ARG A 46 -13.91 13.05 10.72
C ARG A 46 -14.37 14.40 10.17
N GLU A 47 -13.44 15.30 9.84
CA GLU A 47 -13.76 16.68 9.43
C GLU A 47 -14.03 16.86 7.93
N THR A 48 -13.56 15.93 7.11
CA THR A 48 -13.69 16.02 5.64
C THR A 48 -14.54 14.90 5.05
N GLY A 49 -14.69 13.78 5.76
CA GLY A 49 -15.31 12.57 5.22
C GLY A 49 -14.48 11.85 4.16
N ALA A 50 -13.25 12.32 3.88
CA ALA A 50 -12.36 11.66 2.94
C ALA A 50 -11.89 10.32 3.49
N LYS A 51 -11.77 9.34 2.59
CA LYS A 51 -11.15 8.06 2.94
C LYS A 51 -9.64 8.21 2.98
N VAL A 52 -9.01 7.56 3.93
CA VAL A 52 -7.57 7.66 4.16
C VAL A 52 -6.89 6.30 4.01
N LEU A 53 -5.82 6.27 3.22
CA LEU A 53 -4.90 5.13 3.10
C LEU A 53 -3.65 5.43 3.93
N ALA A 54 -3.36 4.57 4.91
CA ALA A 54 -2.14 4.68 5.71
C ALA A 54 -0.97 3.94 5.03
N ASP A 55 0.13 4.64 4.79
CA ASP A 55 1.36 4.09 4.20
C ASP A 55 2.56 4.20 5.16
N ASP A 56 3.27 5.33 5.16
CA ASP A 56 4.49 5.55 5.95
C ASP A 56 4.27 5.39 7.46
N ILE A 57 3.07 5.67 7.97
CA ILE A 57 2.80 5.49 9.40
C ILE A 57 2.77 4.01 9.81
N CYS A 58 2.65 3.07 8.86
CA CYS A 58 2.47 1.64 9.13
C CYS A 58 3.63 0.74 8.63
N PHE A 59 4.69 0.67 9.43
CA PHE A 59 5.82 -0.24 9.16
C PHE A 59 5.63 -1.64 9.74
N ASN A 60 4.91 -1.80 10.84
CA ASN A 60 4.84 -3.08 11.56
C ASN A 60 3.48 -3.26 12.25
N LEU A 61 3.27 -4.43 12.86
CA LEU A 61 2.01 -4.79 13.51
C LEU A 61 1.65 -3.86 14.68
N VAL A 62 2.62 -3.26 15.38
CA VAL A 62 2.33 -2.28 16.44
C VAL A 62 1.69 -1.03 15.83
N HIS A 63 2.18 -0.58 14.68
CA HIS A 63 1.62 0.61 14.01
C HIS A 63 0.22 0.34 13.46
N ALA A 64 -0.01 -0.84 12.87
CA ALA A 64 -1.35 -1.25 12.43
C ALA A 64 -2.36 -1.28 13.61
N LYS A 65 -1.92 -1.73 14.79
CA LYS A 65 -2.73 -1.68 16.01
C LYS A 65 -3.06 -0.26 16.44
N GLU A 66 -2.10 0.66 16.39
CA GLU A 66 -2.35 2.06 16.73
C GLU A 66 -3.28 2.74 15.71
N LEU A 67 -3.12 2.50 14.40
CA LEU A 67 -4.04 2.98 13.37
C LEU A 67 -5.49 2.57 13.64
N ILE A 68 -5.70 1.28 13.90
CA ILE A 68 -7.05 0.72 14.15
C ILE A 68 -7.62 1.28 15.46
N ARG A 69 -6.80 1.32 16.52
CA ARG A 69 -7.20 1.81 17.83
C ARG A 69 -7.66 3.27 17.81
N ASN A 70 -7.01 4.10 16.99
CA ASN A 70 -7.30 5.53 16.90
C ASN A 70 -8.30 5.88 15.78
N ASP A 71 -8.82 4.87 15.05
CA ASP A 71 -9.69 5.09 13.88
C ASP A 71 -9.04 6.07 12.89
N SER A 72 -7.77 5.81 12.55
CA SER A 72 -6.94 6.72 11.77
C SER A 72 -6.99 6.50 10.26
N CYS A 73 -7.49 5.37 9.78
CA CYS A 73 -7.47 5.05 8.35
C CYS A 73 -8.66 4.17 7.93
N ASP A 74 -8.97 4.20 6.64
CA ASP A 74 -9.96 3.32 6.02
C ASP A 74 -9.30 2.10 5.36
N ALA A 75 -8.02 2.17 5.06
CA ALA A 75 -7.22 1.09 4.52
C ALA A 75 -5.74 1.23 4.90
N ILE A 76 -5.00 0.11 4.83
CA ILE A 76 -3.56 0.09 5.10
C ILE A 76 -2.81 -0.38 3.85
N SER A 77 -1.85 0.40 3.39
CA SER A 77 -0.87 0.01 2.38
C SER A 77 0.19 -0.86 3.04
N VAL A 78 0.42 -2.05 2.51
CA VAL A 78 1.43 -3.00 3.03
C VAL A 78 2.32 -3.47 1.90
N TYR A 79 3.60 -3.76 2.19
CA TYR A 79 4.47 -4.45 1.26
C TYR A 79 5.71 -5.02 1.99
N PRO A 80 6.28 -6.16 1.53
CA PRO A 80 7.37 -6.83 2.24
C PRO A 80 8.61 -5.97 2.49
N GLY A 81 8.95 -5.07 1.57
CA GLY A 81 10.10 -4.16 1.70
C GLY A 81 9.98 -3.25 2.93
N LYS A 82 8.81 -2.60 3.11
CA LYS A 82 8.51 -1.77 4.27
C LYS A 82 8.31 -2.58 5.54
N ASN A 83 7.57 -3.69 5.45
CA ASN A 83 7.16 -4.43 6.64
C ASN A 83 8.24 -5.37 7.20
N GLY A 84 9.40 -5.44 6.55
CA GLY A 84 10.51 -6.28 6.98
C GLY A 84 10.27 -7.77 6.72
N GLY A 85 9.61 -8.10 5.61
CA GLY A 85 9.43 -9.45 5.08
C GLY A 85 7.98 -9.90 4.90
N ILE A 86 7.81 -10.99 4.14
CA ILE A 86 6.51 -11.59 3.80
C ILE A 86 5.69 -11.93 5.04
N GLN A 87 6.29 -12.62 6.02
CA GLN A 87 5.54 -13.08 7.20
C GLN A 87 4.97 -11.90 8.00
N LYS A 88 5.77 -10.85 8.24
CA LYS A 88 5.32 -9.66 8.97
C LYS A 88 4.24 -8.90 8.21
N THR A 89 4.32 -8.88 6.88
CA THR A 89 3.28 -8.32 6.00
C THR A 89 1.96 -9.09 6.20
N ILE A 90 2.00 -10.42 6.17
CA ILE A 90 0.83 -11.28 6.39
C ILE A 90 0.25 -11.07 7.79
N ASP A 91 1.08 -10.91 8.81
CA ASP A 91 0.62 -10.67 10.18
C ASP A 91 -0.17 -9.35 10.29
N ILE A 92 0.26 -8.30 9.60
CA ILE A 92 -0.48 -7.03 9.49
C ILE A 92 -1.81 -7.24 8.75
N ILE A 93 -1.78 -7.90 7.58
CA ILE A 93 -2.98 -8.12 6.75
C ILE A 93 -4.05 -8.90 7.52
N LYS A 94 -3.66 -9.93 8.26
CA LYS A 94 -4.58 -10.74 9.07
C LYS A 94 -5.19 -9.92 10.19
N TYR A 95 -4.36 -9.20 10.94
CA TYR A 95 -4.85 -8.35 12.04
C TYR A 95 -5.79 -7.25 11.53
N ALA A 96 -5.44 -6.60 10.40
CA ALA A 96 -6.31 -5.61 9.77
C ALA A 96 -7.67 -6.21 9.37
N GLY A 97 -7.66 -7.39 8.75
CA GLY A 97 -8.88 -8.09 8.34
C GLY A 97 -9.76 -8.53 9.49
N GLU A 98 -9.18 -8.98 10.61
CA GLU A 98 -9.91 -9.28 11.85
C GLU A 98 -10.64 -8.05 12.43
N ASN A 99 -10.17 -6.85 12.11
CA ASN A 99 -10.76 -5.57 12.54
C ASN A 99 -11.54 -4.86 11.42
N GLY A 100 -11.79 -5.54 10.30
CA GLY A 100 -12.57 -4.99 9.19
C GLY A 100 -11.87 -3.89 8.40
N ILE A 101 -10.54 -3.76 8.51
CA ILE A 101 -9.75 -2.80 7.73
C ILE A 101 -9.09 -3.54 6.55
N PRO A 102 -9.44 -3.19 5.29
CA PRO A 102 -8.82 -3.79 4.12
C PRO A 102 -7.36 -3.34 3.96
N CYS A 103 -6.57 -4.18 3.30
CA CYS A 103 -5.21 -3.84 2.88
C CYS A 103 -5.11 -3.73 1.36
N THR A 104 -4.20 -2.88 0.90
CA THR A 104 -3.72 -2.85 -0.49
C THR A 104 -2.20 -3.01 -0.52
N MET A 105 -1.63 -3.20 -1.72
CA MET A 105 -0.19 -3.34 -1.90
C MET A 105 0.42 -1.99 -2.26
N GLY A 106 1.34 -1.49 -1.44
CA GLY A 106 2.21 -0.36 -1.80
C GLY A 106 3.49 -0.83 -2.49
N SER A 107 4.36 0.09 -2.89
CA SER A 107 5.61 -0.24 -3.59
C SER A 107 6.68 0.81 -3.32
N ASN A 108 7.94 0.38 -3.25
CA ASN A 108 9.12 1.24 -3.37
C ASN A 108 9.80 1.07 -4.74
N ILE A 109 9.01 0.81 -5.79
CA ILE A 109 9.48 0.62 -7.17
C ILE A 109 10.44 -0.58 -7.25
N GLU A 110 9.97 -1.71 -6.74
CA GLU A 110 10.74 -2.95 -6.68
C GLU A 110 11.10 -3.51 -8.08
N TRP A 111 12.19 -4.29 -8.15
CA TRP A 111 12.48 -5.17 -9.29
C TRP A 111 11.64 -6.44 -9.26
N ASP A 112 11.65 -7.19 -10.37
CA ASP A 112 10.86 -8.42 -10.60
C ASP A 112 10.84 -9.39 -9.42
N ILE A 113 11.98 -9.57 -8.75
CA ILE A 113 12.13 -10.50 -7.62
C ILE A 113 11.20 -10.10 -6.46
N ALA A 114 11.23 -8.83 -6.06
CA ALA A 114 10.44 -8.37 -4.93
C ALA A 114 8.98 -8.12 -5.33
N THR A 115 8.72 -7.68 -6.57
CA THR A 115 7.36 -7.57 -7.11
C THR A 115 6.68 -8.93 -7.23
N ALA A 116 7.41 -10.00 -7.59
CA ALA A 116 6.88 -11.36 -7.55
C ALA A 116 6.50 -11.78 -6.12
N ALA A 117 7.35 -11.48 -5.13
CA ALA A 117 7.05 -11.74 -3.72
C ALA A 117 5.78 -10.99 -3.25
N MET A 118 5.61 -9.74 -3.67
CA MET A 118 4.39 -8.96 -3.42
C MET A 118 3.16 -9.61 -4.06
N GLY A 119 3.26 -10.04 -5.32
CA GLY A 119 2.21 -10.76 -6.03
C GLY A 119 1.76 -12.03 -5.31
N HIS A 120 2.71 -12.84 -4.81
CA HIS A 120 2.39 -14.02 -4.01
C HIS A 120 1.66 -13.70 -2.70
N VAL A 121 2.00 -12.57 -2.04
CA VAL A 121 1.25 -12.10 -0.86
C VAL A 121 -0.18 -11.72 -1.25
N ILE A 122 -0.35 -10.94 -2.32
CA ILE A 122 -1.68 -10.53 -2.81
C ILE A 122 -2.59 -11.74 -3.03
N VAL A 123 -2.17 -12.71 -3.85
CA VAL A 123 -3.06 -13.83 -4.21
C VAL A 123 -3.34 -14.80 -3.07
N SER A 124 -2.48 -14.81 -2.03
CA SER A 124 -2.61 -15.73 -0.90
C SER A 124 -3.48 -15.19 0.25
N GLN A 125 -3.71 -13.88 0.31
CA GLN A 125 -4.40 -13.24 1.42
C GLN A 125 -5.76 -12.66 1.01
N ARG A 126 -6.84 -13.12 1.67
CA ARG A 126 -8.21 -12.65 1.37
C ARG A 126 -8.48 -11.18 1.67
N ASN A 127 -7.74 -10.59 2.62
CA ASN A 127 -7.93 -9.18 3.03
C ASN A 127 -7.11 -8.19 2.16
N MET A 128 -6.59 -8.65 1.02
CA MET A 128 -5.96 -7.80 0.01
C MET A 128 -7.03 -7.33 -0.99
N ALA A 129 -7.57 -6.14 -0.76
CA ALA A 129 -8.70 -5.59 -1.51
C ALA A 129 -8.24 -4.84 -2.78
N ILE A 130 -7.34 -5.43 -3.55
CA ILE A 130 -6.69 -4.81 -4.72
C ILE A 130 -7.65 -4.50 -5.88
N GLU A 131 -8.87 -5.04 -5.87
CA GLU A 131 -9.91 -4.74 -6.86
C GLU A 131 -10.68 -3.45 -6.53
N ASP A 132 -10.74 -3.09 -5.25
CA ASP A 132 -11.50 -1.94 -4.75
C ASP A 132 -10.60 -0.75 -4.38
N ILE A 133 -9.38 -1.04 -3.93
CA ILE A 133 -8.39 -0.07 -3.50
C ILE A 133 -7.17 -0.25 -4.40
N PRO A 134 -6.77 0.78 -5.17
CA PRO A 134 -5.59 0.70 -6.02
C PRO A 134 -4.36 0.27 -5.23
N GLY A 135 -3.51 -0.53 -5.86
CA GLY A 135 -2.21 -0.93 -5.33
C GLY A 135 -1.14 -0.77 -6.40
N ASP A 136 0.11 -0.70 -5.97
CA ASP A 136 1.28 -0.61 -6.84
C ASP A 136 2.00 -1.95 -6.88
N VAL A 137 1.95 -2.59 -8.06
CA VAL A 137 2.68 -3.81 -8.38
C VAL A 137 3.30 -3.68 -9.77
N LEU A 138 3.80 -2.47 -10.09
CA LEU A 138 4.35 -2.15 -11.41
C LEU A 138 5.81 -1.65 -11.38
N GLY A 139 6.47 -1.71 -10.23
CA GLY A 139 7.89 -1.37 -10.05
C GLY A 139 8.81 -1.72 -11.23
N PRO A 140 8.78 -2.96 -11.76
CA PRO A 140 9.66 -3.39 -12.85
C PRO A 140 9.49 -2.63 -14.18
N SER A 141 8.35 -1.93 -14.37
CA SER A 141 8.09 -1.09 -15.54
C SER A 141 8.79 0.27 -15.47
N TYR A 142 9.22 0.71 -14.29
CA TYR A 142 9.96 1.95 -14.11
C TYR A 142 11.48 1.81 -14.33
N HIS A 143 11.98 0.58 -14.44
CA HIS A 143 13.39 0.29 -14.63
C HIS A 143 13.72 0.11 -16.11
N GLU A 144 14.81 0.70 -16.59
CA GLU A 144 15.29 0.53 -17.97
C GLU A 144 15.73 -0.91 -18.27
N GLN A 145 16.10 -1.65 -17.24
CA GLN A 145 16.64 -3.00 -17.33
C GLN A 145 15.94 -3.93 -16.35
N ARG A 146 15.87 -5.21 -16.74
CA ARG A 146 15.43 -6.29 -15.86
C ARG A 146 16.67 -7.06 -15.40
N VAL A 147 16.66 -7.49 -14.15
CA VAL A 147 17.83 -8.15 -13.49
C VAL A 147 17.65 -9.66 -13.35
N VAL A 148 16.62 -10.24 -13.96
CA VAL A 148 16.31 -11.67 -13.94
C VAL A 148 16.09 -12.20 -15.35
N SER A 149 16.48 -13.45 -15.59
CA SER A 149 16.36 -14.12 -16.89
C SER A 149 14.91 -14.45 -17.28
N THR A 150 14.02 -14.58 -16.30
CA THR A 150 12.58 -14.74 -16.49
C THR A 150 11.88 -13.65 -15.66
N PRO A 151 11.55 -12.48 -16.27
CA PRO A 151 10.86 -11.39 -15.59
C PRO A 151 9.38 -11.70 -15.38
N ILE A 152 8.73 -10.95 -14.47
CA ILE A 152 7.28 -11.00 -14.32
C ILE A 152 6.58 -10.31 -15.50
N ASP A 153 5.40 -10.78 -15.85
CA ASP A 153 4.61 -10.21 -16.94
C ASP A 153 3.73 -9.05 -16.43
N ILE A 154 3.85 -7.89 -17.07
CA ILE A 154 3.07 -6.69 -16.77
C ILE A 154 2.47 -6.20 -18.09
N CYS A 155 1.15 -6.34 -18.22
CA CYS A 155 0.41 -6.00 -19.42
C CYS A 155 -0.73 -5.03 -19.09
N GLY A 156 -0.51 -3.75 -19.37
CA GLY A 156 -1.45 -2.69 -19.01
C GLY A 156 -1.69 -2.65 -17.49
N PRO A 157 -2.93 -2.77 -17.01
CA PRO A 157 -3.24 -2.74 -15.57
C PRO A 157 -3.05 -4.09 -14.86
N ILE A 158 -2.54 -5.12 -15.54
CA ILE A 158 -2.45 -6.48 -15.00
C ILE A 158 -0.99 -6.88 -14.81
N THR A 159 -0.63 -7.22 -13.57
CA THR A 159 0.63 -7.90 -13.23
C THR A 159 0.37 -9.37 -12.95
N THR A 160 1.08 -10.26 -13.64
CA THR A 160 0.87 -11.71 -13.57
C THR A 160 2.06 -12.42 -12.92
N ILE A 161 1.77 -13.22 -11.90
CA ILE A 161 2.69 -14.23 -11.35
C ILE A 161 2.40 -15.60 -11.97
N ASN A 162 3.40 -16.48 -12.03
CA ASN A 162 3.27 -17.82 -12.62
C ASN A 162 3.28 -18.94 -11.57
N ASP A 163 2.96 -20.16 -12.00
CA ASP A 163 2.86 -21.34 -11.12
C ASP A 163 4.20 -22.08 -10.92
N SER A 164 5.33 -21.52 -11.37
CA SER A 164 6.64 -22.15 -11.15
C SER A 164 7.02 -22.11 -9.66
N PRO A 165 7.83 -23.06 -9.17
CA PRO A 165 8.25 -23.06 -7.77
C PRO A 165 8.98 -21.78 -7.34
N GLY A 166 8.83 -21.42 -6.06
CA GLY A 166 9.48 -20.24 -5.48
C GLY A 166 8.76 -18.95 -5.85
N LEU A 167 9.51 -17.95 -6.31
CA LEU A 167 8.99 -16.65 -6.77
C LEU A 167 8.64 -16.63 -8.26
N GLY A 168 8.90 -17.72 -8.99
CA GLY A 168 8.61 -17.78 -10.43
C GLY A 168 9.45 -16.86 -11.32
N VAL A 169 10.52 -16.26 -10.79
CA VAL A 169 11.50 -15.46 -11.54
C VAL A 169 12.78 -16.24 -11.83
N GLY A 170 13.47 -15.87 -12.90
CA GLY A 170 14.71 -16.55 -13.33
C GLY A 170 15.94 -16.18 -12.51
N GLU A 171 17.10 -16.73 -12.89
CA GLU A 171 18.40 -16.39 -12.30
C GLU A 171 18.74 -14.90 -12.50
N LEU A 172 19.53 -14.35 -11.58
CA LEU A 172 20.09 -13.01 -11.68
C LEU A 172 20.98 -12.87 -12.92
N THR A 173 20.83 -11.77 -13.64
CA THR A 173 21.57 -11.49 -14.89
C THR A 173 22.63 -10.40 -14.75
N ILE A 174 22.98 -10.03 -13.50
CA ILE A 174 23.95 -8.98 -13.15
C ILE A 174 25.26 -9.54 -12.61
#